data_AF-A0A4R5K9N6-F1
#
_entry.id   AF-A0A4R5K9N6-F1
#
_cell.length_a   1.000
_cell.length_b   1.000
_cell.length_c   1.000
_cell.angle_alpha   90.00
_cell.angle_beta   90.00
_cell.angle_gamma   90.00
#
_symmetry.space_group_name_H-M   'P 1'
#
loop_
_entity.id
_entity.type
_entity.pdbx_description
1 polymer ?
#
loop_
_entity_poly.entity_id
_entity_poly.type
_entity_poly.pdbx_seq_one_letter_code
_entity_poly.pdbx_strand_id
1 'polypeptide(L)'
;MIVGIDFGMHREFIDVSEALGERIEQLQTEFLGWLYNKEIDHKYWIYKDGEKWGVNYNGSAFVEWLNINVSEKLVLLEGDQYISTKTINF
;
A
#
# COMPACT_ATOMS: atom_id res chain seq x y z
N MET A 1 -4.89 -14.65 3.68
CA MET A 1 -4.39 -14.75 2.30
C MET A 1 -3.15 -13.90 2.21
N ILE A 2 -2.04 -14.47 1.76
CA ILE A 2 -0.82 -13.68 1.56
C ILE A 2 -0.88 -13.00 0.19
N VAL A 3 -0.75 -11.68 0.20
CA VAL A 3 -0.58 -10.85 -1.00
C VAL A 3 0.84 -10.32 -1.05
N GLY A 4 1.48 -10.48 -2.19
CA GLY A 4 2.76 -9.86 -2.50
C GLY A 4 2.56 -8.42 -2.99
N ILE A 5 3.40 -7.52 -2.51
CA ILE A 5 3.48 -6.13 -2.95
C ILE A 5 4.81 -5.95 -3.67
N ASP A 6 4.77 -5.78 -4.99
CA ASP A 6 5.96 -5.66 -5.83
C ASP A 6 6.23 -4.19 -6.18
N PHE A 7 7.42 -3.69 -5.84
CA PHE A 7 7.90 -2.35 -6.18
C PHE A 7 8.95 -2.38 -7.31
N GLY A 8 9.09 -3.50 -8.01
CA GLY A 8 10.05 -3.73 -9.09
C GLY A 8 11.49 -3.96 -8.61
N MET A 9 11.96 -3.25 -7.57
CA MET A 9 13.29 -3.43 -6.97
C MET A 9 13.29 -4.34 -5.75
N HIS A 10 12.15 -4.44 -5.06
CA HIS A 10 11.96 -5.29 -3.90
C HIS A 10 10.49 -5.68 -3.79
N ARG A 11 10.23 -6.71 -3.00
CA ARG A 11 8.90 -7.22 -2.73
C ARG A 11 8.66 -7.28 -1.23
N GLU A 12 7.46 -6.90 -0.84
CA GLU A 12 6.96 -6.99 0.54
C GLU A 12 5.70 -7.87 0.56
N PHE A 13 5.24 -8.25 1.74
CA PHE A 13 4.10 -9.15 1.88
C PHE A 13 3.15 -8.68 2.98
N ILE A 14 1.85 -8.87 2.74
CA ILE A 14 0.78 -8.63 3.71
C ILE A 14 -0.08 -9.88 3.84
N ASP A 15 -0.54 -10.17 5.05
CA ASP A 15 -1.61 -11.16 5.26
C ASP A 15 -2.94 -10.42 5.43
N VAL A 16 -3.91 -10.77 4.59
CA VAL A 16 -5.23 -10.13 4.53
C VAL A 16 -6.34 -11.17 4.63
N SER A 17 -7.55 -10.76 5.00
CA SER A 17 -8.72 -11.63 4.88
C SER A 17 -8.99 -12.00 3.40
N GLU A 18 -9.62 -13.15 3.15
CA GLU A 18 -9.97 -13.57 1.77
C GLU A 18 -10.80 -12.51 1.05
N ALA A 19 -11.78 -11.91 1.75
CA ALA A 19 -12.63 -10.85 1.20
C ALA A 19 -11.86 -9.59 0.79
N LEU A 20 -10.81 -9.22 1.56
CA LEU A 20 -9.89 -8.15 1.18
C LEU A 20 -9.03 -8.54 -0.01
N GLY A 21 -8.49 -9.76 0.00
CA GLY A 21 -7.67 -10.32 -1.07
C GLY A 21 -8.36 -10.30 -2.43
N GLU A 22 -9.66 -10.62 -2.47
CA GLU A 22 -10.49 -10.55 -3.68
C GLU A 22 -10.54 -9.12 -4.27
N ARG A 23 -10.53 -8.09 -3.42
CA ARG A 23 -10.64 -6.68 -3.80
C ARG A 23 -9.30 -5.92 -3.81
N ILE A 24 -8.17 -6.61 -3.64
CA ILE A 24 -6.90 -5.95 -3.35
C ILE A 24 -6.40 -5.01 -4.48
N GLU A 25 -6.71 -5.31 -5.74
CA GLU A 25 -6.38 -4.45 -6.89
C GLU A 25 -7.25 -3.18 -6.94
N GLN A 26 -8.52 -3.29 -6.54
CA GLN A 26 -9.40 -2.13 -6.38
C GLN A 26 -8.86 -1.22 -5.26
N LEU A 27 -8.51 -1.82 -4.12
CA LEU A 27 -7.98 -1.09 -2.97
C LEU A 27 -6.63 -0.44 -3.26
N GLN A 28 -5.77 -1.11 -4.04
CA GLN A 28 -4.55 -0.51 -4.57
C GLN A 28 -4.86 0.76 -5.36
N THR A 29 -5.83 0.69 -6.27
CA THR A 29 -6.24 1.84 -7.10
C THR A 29 -6.76 2.99 -6.23
N GLU A 30 -7.59 2.69 -5.24
CA GLU A 30 -8.12 3.68 -4.29
C GLU A 30 -7.01 4.32 -3.46
N PHE A 31 -6.05 3.51 -2.97
CA PHE A 31 -4.88 4.00 -2.26
C PHE A 31 -4.02 4.93 -3.13
N LEU A 32 -3.74 4.57 -4.38
CA LEU A 32 -2.99 5.44 -5.31
C LEU A 32 -3.75 6.73 -5.61
N GLY A 33 -5.08 6.66 -5.76
CA GLY A 33 -5.92 7.85 -5.90
C GLY A 33 -5.83 8.78 -4.70
N TRP A 34 -5.82 8.23 -3.48
CA TRP A 34 -5.60 8.99 -2.25
C TRP A 34 -4.17 9.56 -2.16
N LEU A 35 -3.15 8.74 -2.45
CA LEU A 35 -1.73 9.06 -2.31
C LEU A 35 -1.29 10.19 -3.24
N TYR A 36 -1.86 10.26 -4.45
CA TYR A 36 -1.50 11.29 -5.43
C TYR A 36 -2.47 12.49 -5.44
N ASN A 37 -3.48 12.52 -4.56
CA ASN A 37 -4.40 13.64 -4.48
C ASN A 37 -3.75 14.84 -3.76
N LYS A 38 -3.41 15.89 -4.53
CA LYS A 38 -2.76 17.10 -4.02
C LYS A 38 -3.60 17.91 -3.02
N GLU A 39 -4.92 17.70 -2.96
CA GLU A 39 -5.79 18.34 -1.98
C GLU A 39 -5.68 17.70 -0.59
N ILE A 40 -5.21 16.45 -0.51
CA ILE A 40 -5.04 15.72 0.74
C ILE A 40 -3.61 15.94 1.24
N ASP A 41 -3.46 16.40 2.48
CA ASP A 41 -2.16 16.45 3.14
C ASP A 41 -1.91 15.17 3.94
N HIS A 42 -0.76 14.56 3.70
CA HIS A 42 -0.33 13.33 4.36
C HIS A 42 1.20 13.24 4.37
N LYS A 43 1.73 12.46 5.32
CA LYS A 43 3.17 12.36 5.59
C LYS A 43 4.03 11.82 4.44
N TYR A 44 3.42 11.19 3.43
CA TYR A 44 4.14 10.63 2.28
C TYR A 44 4.48 11.66 1.20
N TRP A 45 3.99 12.90 1.29
CA TRP A 45 4.35 13.95 0.33
C TRP A 45 5.81 14.38 0.48
N ILE A 46 6.51 14.44 -0.64
CA ILE A 46 7.79 15.13 -0.79
C ILE A 46 7.49 16.53 -1.31
N TYR A 47 7.99 17.53 -0.60
CA TYR A 47 7.85 18.94 -0.97
C TYR A 47 9.13 19.48 -1.62
N LYS A 48 8.97 20.28 -2.67
CA LYS A 48 10.04 21.04 -3.32
C LYS A 48 9.57 22.47 -3.50
N ASP A 49 10.36 23.43 -3.01
CA ASP A 49 10.03 24.87 -3.08
C ASP A 49 8.65 25.23 -2.47
N GLY A 50 8.20 24.46 -1.47
CA GLY A 50 6.90 24.64 -0.80
C GLY A 50 5.74 23.94 -1.51
N GLU A 51 5.96 23.30 -2.65
CA GLU A 51 4.93 22.60 -3.42
C GLU A 51 5.06 21.07 -3.35
N LYS A 52 3.92 20.37 -3.40
CA LYS A 52 3.87 18.90 -3.48
C LYS A 52 4.47 18.43 -4.80
N TRP A 53 5.64 17.78 -4.72
CA TRP A 53 6.45 17.39 -5.88
C TRP A 53 6.32 15.90 -6.22
N GLY A 54 6.34 15.02 -5.22
CA GLY A 54 6.24 13.57 -5.39
C GLY A 54 5.87 12.88 -4.10
N VAL A 55 5.85 11.55 -4.10
CA VAL A 55 5.52 10.75 -2.91
C VAL A 55 6.64 9.76 -2.58
N ASN A 56 6.87 9.52 -1.29
CA ASN A 56 7.78 8.50 -0.79
C ASN A 56 7.00 7.50 0.06
N TYR A 57 6.93 6.24 -0.38
CA TYR A 57 6.12 5.21 0.27
C TYR A 57 6.69 3.81 0.02
N ASN A 58 6.28 2.88 0.88
CA ASN A 58 6.46 1.43 0.74
C ASN A 58 5.14 0.74 1.17
N GLY A 59 5.12 -0.58 1.31
CA GLY A 59 3.94 -1.34 1.72
C GLY A 59 3.41 -0.96 3.10
N SER A 60 4.22 -0.36 3.98
CA SER A 60 3.73 0.15 5.27
C SER A 60 2.70 1.25 5.07
N ALA A 61 2.89 2.08 4.04
CA ALA A 61 1.95 3.15 3.72
C ALA A 61 0.60 2.59 3.25
N PHE A 62 0.62 1.53 2.44
CA PHE A 62 -0.59 0.85 2.00
C PHE A 62 -1.31 0.17 3.18
N VAL A 63 -0.58 -0.53 4.05
CA VAL A 63 -1.13 -1.16 5.27
C VAL A 63 -1.76 -0.11 6.19
N GLU A 64 -1.07 1.00 6.44
CA GLU A 64 -1.62 2.09 7.25
C GLU A 64 -2.92 2.65 6.66
N TRP A 65 -2.95 2.86 5.34
CA TRP A 65 -4.14 3.32 4.65
C TRP A 65 -5.29 2.32 4.75
N LEU A 66 -5.03 1.02 4.56
CA LEU A 66 -6.03 -0.04 4.71
C LEU A 66 -6.58 -0.10 6.13
N ASN A 67 -5.72 0.02 7.14
CA ASN A 67 -6.13 -0.02 8.54
C ASN A 67 -7.05 1.14 8.92
N ILE A 68 -6.84 2.32 8.31
CA ILE A 68 -7.66 3.51 8.54
C ILE A 68 -8.98 3.45 7.75
N ASN A 69 -8.93 3.07 6.47
CA ASN A 69 -10.05 3.21 5.54
C ASN A 69 -10.93 1.96 5.43
N VAL A 70 -10.38 0.78 5.75
CA VAL A 70 -11.06 -0.52 5.66
C VAL A 70 -11.30 -1.14 7.03
N SER A 71 -10.81 -0.52 8.11
CA SER A 71 -11.03 -0.93 9.51
C SER A 71 -10.58 -2.36 9.85
N GLU A 72 -9.59 -2.89 9.11
CA GLU A 72 -8.91 -4.13 9.48
C GLU A 72 -7.59 -3.83 10.23
N LYS A 73 -7.08 -4.81 10.98
CA LYS A 73 -5.77 -4.72 11.65
C LYS A 73 -4.75 -5.53 10.87
N LEU A 74 -4.30 -4.98 9.76
CA LEU A 74 -3.30 -5.57 8.90
C LEU A 74 -1.90 -5.17 9.37
N VAL A 75 -0.95 -6.07 9.12
CA VAL A 75 0.47 -5.86 9.37
C VAL A 75 1.27 -6.29 8.15
N LEU A 76 2.41 -5.66 7.92
CA LEU A 76 3.41 -6.21 7.02
C LEU A 76 4.01 -7.46 7.63
N LEU A 77 4.27 -8.45 6.79
CA LEU A 77 5.00 -9.64 7.18
C LEU A 77 6.50 -9.37 7.10
N GLU A 78 7.23 -9.75 8.14
CA GLU A 78 8.69 -9.65 8.15
C GLU A 78 9.31 -10.81 7.34
N GLY A 79 10.23 -10.48 6.43
CA GLY A 79 10.97 -11.44 5.60
C GLY A 79 10.44 -11.60 4.18
N ASP A 80 11.17 -12.35 3.37
CA ASP A 80 10.97 -12.53 1.92
C ASP A 80 10.57 -13.96 1.52
N GLN A 81 10.34 -14.83 2.51
CA GLN A 81 10.18 -16.28 2.31
C GLN A 81 8.72 -16.71 2.04
N TYR A 82 7.82 -15.75 1.80
CA TYR A 82 6.39 -16.03 1.65
C TYR A 82 6.01 -16.33 0.20
N ILE A 83 5.11 -17.30 0.04
CA ILE A 83 4.45 -17.58 -1.24
C ILE A 83 3.14 -16.82 -1.25
N SER A 84 3.02 -15.85 -2.16
CA SER A 84 1.79 -15.08 -2.34
C SER A 84 0.87 -15.75 -3.36
N THR A 85 -0.41 -15.83 -3.03
CA THR A 85 -1.46 -16.30 -3.96
C THR A 85 -1.85 -15.22 -4.97
N LYS A 86 -1.60 -13.94 -4.65
CA LYS A 86 -1.83 -12.79 -5.51
C LYS A 86 -0.71 -11.78 -5.33
N THR A 87 -0.41 -11.01 -6.37
CA THR A 87 0.60 -9.95 -6.32
C THR A 87 0.04 -8.68 -6.93
N ILE A 88 0.21 -7.55 -6.25
CA ILE A 88 -0.08 -6.21 -6.76
C ILE A 88 1.24 -5.45 -7.00
N ASN A 89 1.25 -4.52 -7.96
CA ASN A 89 2.46 -3.83 -8.42
C ASN A 89 2.33 -2.32 -8.25
N PHE A 90 3.30 -1.69 -7.58
CA PHE A 90 3.35 -0.24 -7.35
C PHE A 90 4.41 0.45 -8.21
#